data_AF-A0A4D8S4H6-F1
#
_entry.id   AF-A0A4D8S4H6-F1
#
_cell.length_a   1.000
_cell.length_b   1.000
_cell.length_c   1.000
_cell.angle_alpha   90.00
_cell.angle_beta   90.00
_cell.angle_gamma   90.00
#
_symmetry.space_group_name_H-M   'P 1'
#
loop_
_entity.id
_entity.type
_entity.pdbx_description
1 polymer ?
#
loop_
_entity_poly.entity_id
_entity_poly.type
_entity_poly.pdbx_seq_one_letter_code
_entity_poly.pdbx_strand_id
1 'polypeptide(L)' 'MDKKTVSFRIKYEILDEITRLMPETGAKNMSEFVINALMECLNDEECMKSFDEKMLKQGFSQF' A
#
# COMPACT_ATOMS: atom_id res chain seq x y z
N MET A 1 6.82 -6.02 -20.28
CA MET A 1 6.51 -6.41 -18.89
C MET A 1 5.09 -6.93 -18.87
N ASP A 2 4.90 -8.17 -18.42
CA ASP A 2 3.56 -8.72 -18.17
C ASP A 2 2.97 -8.05 -16.94
N LYS A 3 1.81 -7.41 -17.09
CA LYS A 3 1.07 -6.82 -15.95
C LYS A 3 0.24 -7.92 -15.31
N LYS A 4 0.48 -8.20 -14.02
CA LYS A 4 -0.36 -9.07 -13.21
C LYS A 4 -1.31 -8.21 -12.38
N THR A 5 -2.61 -8.48 -12.50
CA THR A 5 -3.62 -7.86 -11.63
C THR A 5 -3.72 -8.65 -10.33
N VAL A 6 -3.64 -7.96 -9.19
CA VAL A 6 -3.84 -8.55 -7.87
C VAL A 6 -5.10 -7.96 -7.26
N SER A 7 -5.92 -8.81 -6.65
CA SER A 7 -7.10 -8.40 -5.89
C SER A 7 -6.88 -8.71 -4.41
N PHE A 8 -7.22 -7.77 -3.54
CA PHE A 8 -7.10 -7.93 -2.09
C PHE A 8 -8.23 -7.20 -1.39
N ARG A 9 -8.44 -7.52 -0.10
CA ARG A 9 -9.46 -6.89 0.74
C ARG A 9 -8.80 -5.86 1.64
N ILE A 10 -9.44 -4.71 1.77
CA ILE A 10 -9.07 -3.68 2.74
C ILE A 10 -10.25 -3.41 3.67
N LYS A 11 -9.96 -2.89 4.85
CA LYS A 11 -10.99 -2.43 5.78
C LYS A 11 -11.72 -1.22 5.18
N TYR A 12 -13.01 -1.13 5.45
CA TYR A 12 -13.86 -0.05 4.92
C TYR A 12 -13.38 1.34 5.34
N GLU A 13 -12.95 1.49 6.61
CA GLU A 13 -12.37 2.76 7.13
C GLU A 13 -11.16 3.25 6.32
N ILE A 14 -10.34 2.34 5.80
CA ILE A 14 -9.19 2.69 4.96
C ILE A 14 -9.65 3.11 3.56
N LEU A 15 -10.70 2.47 3.03
CA LEU A 15 -11.29 2.83 1.75
C LEU A 15 -11.89 4.24 1.77
N ASP A 16 -12.56 4.61 2.87
CA ASP A 16 -13.10 5.96 3.07
C ASP A 16 -12.00 7.01 3.10
N GLU A 17 -10.92 6.75 3.84
CA GLU A 17 -9.76 7.65 3.89
C GLU A 17 -9.08 7.79 2.52
N ILE A 18 -8.91 6.70 1.78
CA ILE A 18 -8.36 6.78 0.41
C ILE A 18 -9.28 7.64 -0.47
N THR A 19 -10.59 7.41 -0.43
CA THR A 19 -11.56 8.18 -1.23
C THR A 19 -11.51 9.66 -0.88
N ARG A 20 -11.35 10.00 0.40
CA ARG A 20 -11.21 11.37 0.90
C ARG A 20 -9.92 12.04 0.41
N LEU A 21 -8.80 11.32 0.43
CA LEU A 21 -7.46 11.85 0.10
C LEU A 21 -7.14 11.83 -1.40
N MET A 22 -7.80 10.98 -2.19
CA MET A 22 -7.54 10.81 -3.63
C MET A 22 -7.58 12.12 -4.44
N PRO A 23 -8.49 13.09 -4.18
CA PRO A 23 -8.48 14.38 -4.86
C PRO A 23 -7.27 15.25 -4.50
N GLU A 24 -6.71 15.10 -3.29
CA GLU A 24 -5.57 15.88 -2.81
C GLU A 24 -4.24 15.42 -3.43
N THR A 25 -4.14 14.12 -3.77
CA THR A 25 -2.93 13.53 -4.36
C THR A 25 -2.88 13.62 -5.89
N GLY A 26 -3.98 14.04 -6.53
CA GLY A 26 -4.08 14.09 -7.99
C GLY A 26 -4.21 12.72 -8.68
N ALA A 27 -4.44 11.65 -7.91
CA ALA A 27 -4.67 10.31 -8.46
C ALA A 27 -6.01 10.25 -9.21
N LYS A 28 -6.02 9.64 -10.41
CA LYS A 28 -7.21 9.58 -11.27
C LYS A 28 -8.19 8.49 -10.85
N ASN A 29 -7.69 7.48 -10.14
CA ASN A 29 -8.49 6.35 -9.67
C ASN A 29 -7.84 5.68 -8.45
N MET A 30 -8.62 4.83 -7.79
CA MET A 30 -8.22 4.06 -6.61
C MET A 30 -6.94 3.24 -6.84
N SER A 31 -6.81 2.59 -8.00
CA SER A 31 -5.64 1.76 -8.31
C SER A 31 -4.37 2.59 -8.40
N GLU A 32 -4.44 3.76 -9.04
CA GLU A 32 -3.31 4.70 -9.14
C GLU A 32 -2.91 5.22 -7.75
N PHE A 33 -3.89 5.60 -6.91
CA PHE A 33 -3.62 6.02 -5.54
C PHE A 33 -2.87 4.94 -4.75
N VAL A 34 -3.39 3.71 -4.77
CA VAL A 34 -2.81 2.58 -4.04
C VAL A 34 -1.41 2.25 -4.55
N ILE A 35 -1.20 2.22 -5.87
CA ILE A 35 0.12 1.97 -6.46
C ILE A 35 1.11 3.04 -6.02
N ASN A 36 0.73 4.32 -6.08
CA ASN A 36 1.61 5.42 -5.69
C ASN A 36 1.97 5.33 -4.20
N ALA A 37 0.98 5.10 -3.32
CA ALA A 37 1.23 4.94 -1.89
C ALA A 37 2.16 3.75 -1.57
N LEU A 38 2.01 2.63 -2.28
CA LEU A 38 2.91 1.48 -2.14
C LEU A 38 4.32 1.82 -2.63
N MET A 39 4.44 2.49 -3.78
CA MET A 39 5.75 2.91 -4.31
C MET A 39 6.46 3.91 -3.40
N GLU A 40 5.73 4.86 -2.81
CA GLU A 40 6.27 5.79 -1.82
C GLU A 40 6.80 5.04 -0.59
N CYS A 41 6.01 4.12 -0.04
CA CYS A 41 6.48 3.30 1.09
C CYS A 41 7.69 2.43 0.75
N LEU A 42 7.74 1.84 -0.46
CA LEU A 42 8.88 1.04 -0.90
C LEU A 42 10.18 1.85 -1.05
N ASN A 43 10.06 3.15 -1.37
CA ASN A 43 11.20 4.06 -1.52
C ASN A 43 11.59 4.75 -0.20
N ASP A 44 10.76 4.63 0.84
CA ASP A 44 11.01 5.18 2.17
C ASP A 44 11.56 4.08 3.10
N GLU A 45 12.84 4.19 3.46
CA GLU A 45 13.52 3.22 4.33
C GLU A 45 12.82 3.05 5.69
N GLU A 46 12.18 4.08 6.23
CA GLU A 46 11.48 4.02 7.51
C GLU A 46 10.15 3.26 7.39
N CYS A 47 9.44 3.47 6.28
CA CYS A 47 8.22 2.73 5.97
C CYS A 47 8.51 1.24 5.79
N MET A 48 9.59 0.91 5.07
CA MET A 48 10.02 -0.48 4.87
C MET A 48 10.45 -1.17 6.17
N LYS A 49 11.23 -0.50 7.02
CA LYS A 49 11.58 -1.05 8.36
C LYS A 49 10.33 -1.37 9.17
N SER A 50 9.34 -0.48 9.16
CA SER A 50 8.07 -0.68 9.87
C SER A 50 7.26 -1.87 9.33
N PHE A 51 7.36 -2.17 8.04
CA PHE A 51 6.76 -3.36 7.44
C PHE A 51 7.49 -4.64 7.87
N ASP A 52 8.81 -4.66 7.79
CA ASP A 52 9.64 -5.81 8.17
C ASP A 52 9.47 -6.19 9.64
N GLU A 53 9.46 -5.21 10.55
CA GLU A 53 9.24 -5.46 11.98
C GLU A 53 7.86 -6.07 12.27
N LYS A 54 6.82 -5.66 11.53
CA LYS A 54 5.48 -6.23 11.68
C LYS A 54 5.41 -7.65 11.16
N MET A 55 6.10 -7.96 10.05
CA MET A 55 6.17 -9.30 9.49
C MET A 55 6.94 -10.27 10.40
N LEU A 56 8.07 -9.82 10.95
CA LEU A 56 8.86 -10.57 11.93
C LEU A 56 8.05 -10.89 13.20
N LYS A 57 7.25 -9.93 13.71
CA LYS A 57 6.37 -10.14 14.87
C LYS A 57 5.20 -11.08 14.59
N GLN A 58 4.80 -11.25 13.32
CA GLN A 58 3.73 -12.15 12.90
C GLN A 58 4.21 -13.54 12.48
N GLY A 59 5.51 -13.83 12.61
CA GLY A 59 6.06 -15.16 12.32
C GLY A 59 6.23 -15.46 10.83
N PHE A 60 6.10 -14.46 9.95
CA PHE A 60 6.53 -14.58 8.56
C PHE A 60 8.06 -14.49 8.51
N SER A 61 8.72 -15.59 8.87
CA SER A 61 10.13 -15.81 8.58
C SER A 61 10.29 -15.86 7.06
N GLN A 62 11.04 -14.91 6.51
CA GLN A 62 11.43 -14.91 5.09
C GLN A 62 12.06 -16.27 4.73
N PHE A 63 11.58 -16.87 3.65
CA PHE A 63 12.38 -17.69 2.75
C PHE A 63 12.93 -16.77 1.66
#